data_AF-A0A6V8CPW9-F1
#
_entry.id   AF-A0A6V8CPW9-F1
#
_cell.length_a   1.000
_cell.length_b   1.000
_cell.length_c   1.000
_cell.angle_alpha   90.00
_cell.angle_beta   90.00
_cell.angle_gamma   90.00
#
_symmetry.space_group_name_H-M   'P 1'
#
loop_
_entity.id
_entity.type
_entity.pdbx_description
1 polymer ?
#
loop_
_entity_poly.entity_id
_entity_poly.type
_entity_poly.pdbx_seq_one_letter_code
_entity_poly.pdbx_strand_id
1 'polypeptide(L)'
;MGAMRKATFLAVLMMISGLAGCFGADEDEDTDEIVAVFTYSPATNIRAGQTIDFDARDSLPSGVALTYKWDFDGDNSIDATGRTADWAYPEVGEYTVELIVSDGSKSQSTSKTLTIVDATALPPTAEITSYSSEEDCEGEDVDTGSYIHVWACDLDKSNTDRTAGSDVSVELDASDSTSGSSDDYVSMYHWDLDIEYDADGDGDPTNDNDLEGETVEWKDLSPGEYEIGLTITNGKGLTDSDDIKVYVSYAASWLDFEMGGNTSGSPVELDFEFTVNYDQDQGNTIRKVVGELTYPKIDADCTDITPGEGNNCRAKLDLHAFNEEDEEATNTSN
;
A
#
# COMPACT_ATOMS: atom_id res chain seq x y z
N MET A 1 56.32 4.73 -30.48
CA MET A 1 54.88 4.48 -30.27
C MET A 1 54.36 5.58 -29.38
N GLY A 2 53.70 6.57 -29.97
CA GLY A 2 53.18 7.71 -29.22
C GLY A 2 52.08 8.37 -30.03
N ALA A 3 50.95 8.62 -29.38
CA ALA A 3 50.03 9.70 -29.71
C ALA A 3 48.97 9.79 -28.60
N MET A 4 49.18 10.75 -27.70
CA MET A 4 48.19 11.28 -26.78
C MET A 4 47.22 12.14 -27.61
N ARG A 5 45.91 11.82 -27.63
CA ARG A 5 44.88 12.65 -28.29
C ARG A 5 44.30 13.64 -27.27
N LYS A 6 44.52 14.93 -27.49
CA LYS A 6 43.73 16.03 -26.89
C LYS A 6 42.64 16.42 -27.88
N ALA A 7 41.38 16.35 -27.46
CA ALA A 7 40.25 16.87 -28.23
C ALA A 7 39.97 18.31 -27.79
N THR A 8 39.92 19.20 -28.78
CA THR A 8 39.75 20.64 -28.66
C THR A 8 38.27 21.02 -28.55
N PHE A 9 37.96 21.85 -27.57
CA PHE A 9 36.71 22.60 -27.41
C PHE A 9 36.49 23.55 -28.61
N LEU A 10 35.28 23.56 -29.18
CA LEU A 10 34.81 24.64 -30.07
C LEU A 10 33.40 25.04 -29.66
N ALA A 11 33.30 26.22 -29.03
CA ALA A 11 32.04 26.87 -28.67
C ALA A 11 31.45 27.58 -29.89
N VAL A 12 30.16 27.37 -30.16
CA VAL A 12 29.37 28.16 -31.11
C VAL A 12 28.23 28.82 -30.34
N LEU A 13 28.34 30.14 -30.23
CA LEU A 13 27.38 31.06 -29.65
C LEU A 13 26.37 31.45 -30.76
N MET A 14 25.10 31.07 -30.64
CA MET A 14 24.00 31.62 -31.46
C MET A 14 23.06 32.43 -30.57
N MET A 15 23.06 33.75 -30.79
CA MET A 15 22.02 34.66 -30.31
C MET A 15 20.73 34.43 -31.11
N ILE A 16 19.61 34.29 -30.43
CA ILE A 16 18.28 34.58 -30.97
C ILE A 16 17.62 35.57 -30.02
N SER A 17 17.43 36.78 -30.52
CA SER A 17 16.73 37.88 -29.86
C SER A 17 15.26 37.90 -30.27
N GLY A 18 14.37 37.86 -29.27
CA GLY A 18 13.17 38.70 -29.15
C GLY A 18 12.00 38.45 -30.10
N LEU A 19 10.95 37.83 -29.57
CA LEU A 19 9.54 38.18 -29.84
C LEU A 19 8.72 37.84 -28.59
N ALA A 20 8.54 38.84 -27.72
CA ALA A 20 7.47 38.85 -26.73
C ALA A 20 6.18 39.20 -27.46
N GLY A 21 5.19 38.30 -27.43
CA GLY A 21 3.87 38.50 -28.01
C GLY A 21 2.94 37.37 -27.59
N CYS A 22 1.80 37.77 -27.01
CA CYS A 22 0.68 36.95 -26.51
C CYS A 22 0.92 36.08 -25.27
N PHE A 23 0.87 36.72 -24.10
CA PHE A 23 0.00 36.24 -23.03
C PHE A 23 -1.46 36.46 -23.49
N GLY A 24 -2.05 35.49 -24.17
CA GLY A 24 -3.42 35.08 -23.82
C GLY A 24 -3.23 34.09 -22.69
N ALA A 25 -3.87 34.17 -21.52
CA ALA A 25 -5.31 34.16 -21.38
C ALA A 25 -5.93 33.25 -22.45
N ASP A 26 -5.43 32.01 -22.54
CA ASP A 26 -6.34 30.90 -22.74
C ASP A 26 -7.24 30.96 -21.49
N GLU A 27 -8.33 31.73 -21.62
CA GLU A 27 -9.53 31.48 -20.85
C GLU A 27 -9.75 29.98 -20.93
N ASP A 28 -9.91 29.34 -19.78
CA ASP A 28 -10.41 27.98 -19.69
C ASP A 28 -11.60 27.86 -20.66
N GLU A 29 -11.34 27.30 -21.86
CA GLU A 29 -12.41 26.68 -22.62
C GLU A 29 -12.83 25.54 -21.72
N ASP A 30 -13.84 25.81 -20.90
CA ASP A 30 -14.68 24.83 -20.25
C ASP A 30 -15.01 23.81 -21.34
N THR A 31 -14.21 22.73 -21.38
CA THR A 31 -14.40 21.70 -22.38
C THR A 31 -15.69 21.04 -21.96
N ASP A 32 -16.80 21.48 -22.56
CA ASP A 32 -18.09 20.79 -22.67
C ASP A 32 -17.86 19.46 -23.42
N GLU A 33 -16.98 18.64 -22.88
CA GLU A 33 -16.70 17.29 -23.28
C GLU A 33 -17.67 16.40 -22.53
N ILE A 34 -18.42 15.60 -23.29
CA ILE A 34 -19.32 14.62 -22.71
C ILE A 34 -18.45 13.47 -22.25
N VAL A 35 -18.59 13.10 -20.97
CA VAL A 35 -17.99 11.89 -20.39
C VAL A 35 -19.11 10.96 -19.98
N ALA A 36 -19.26 9.83 -20.67
CA ALA A 36 -20.20 8.78 -20.34
C ALA A 36 -19.58 7.86 -19.29
N VAL A 37 -20.21 7.81 -18.12
CA VAL A 37 -19.78 6.97 -16.99
C VAL A 37 -21.02 6.29 -16.43
N PHE A 38 -20.90 4.99 -16.13
CA PHE A 38 -21.92 4.29 -15.38
C PHE A 38 -21.37 3.26 -14.40
N THR A 39 -22.17 3.03 -13.37
CA THR A 39 -22.04 1.93 -12.42
C THR A 39 -23.27 1.04 -12.51
N TYR A 40 -23.16 -0.16 -11.96
CA TYR A 40 -24.27 -1.11 -11.88
C TYR A 40 -24.21 -1.88 -10.56
N SER A 41 -25.36 -2.34 -10.09
CA SER A 41 -25.47 -3.10 -8.84
C SER A 41 -26.37 -4.33 -9.05
N PRO A 42 -25.94 -5.52 -8.59
CA PRO A 42 -24.65 -5.80 -7.94
C PRO A 42 -23.46 -5.77 -8.92
N ALA A 43 -22.27 -5.43 -8.43
CA ALA A 43 -21.06 -5.30 -9.24
C ALA A 43 -20.45 -6.65 -9.66
N THR A 44 -20.61 -7.68 -8.81
CA THR A 44 -20.09 -9.03 -9.03
C THR A 44 -21.19 -10.07 -8.81
N ASN A 45 -20.89 -11.33 -9.14
CA ASN A 45 -21.76 -12.49 -8.83
C ASN A 45 -23.18 -12.42 -9.39
N ILE A 46 -23.34 -11.81 -10.57
CA ILE A 46 -24.64 -11.58 -11.21
C ILE A 46 -25.21 -12.88 -11.78
N ARG A 47 -26.47 -13.16 -11.45
CA ARG A 47 -27.16 -14.40 -11.83
C ARG A 47 -28.21 -14.20 -12.90
N ALA A 48 -28.45 -15.25 -13.69
CA ALA A 48 -29.57 -15.29 -14.62
C ALA A 48 -30.91 -15.01 -13.90
N GLY A 49 -31.69 -14.08 -14.45
CA GLY A 49 -32.98 -13.62 -13.91
C GLY A 49 -32.87 -12.62 -12.76
N GLN A 50 -31.66 -12.27 -12.30
CA GLN A 50 -31.46 -11.22 -11.31
C GLN A 50 -31.62 -9.84 -11.97
N THR A 51 -32.33 -8.94 -11.29
CA THR A 51 -32.40 -7.53 -11.69
C THR A 51 -31.11 -6.82 -11.31
N ILE A 52 -30.56 -6.09 -12.28
CA ILE A 52 -29.36 -5.25 -12.17
C ILE A 52 -29.81 -3.81 -12.33
N ASP A 53 -29.43 -2.96 -11.39
CA ASP A 53 -29.72 -1.53 -11.42
C ASP A 53 -28.51 -0.80 -12.04
N PHE A 54 -28.72 -0.08 -13.13
CA PHE A 54 -27.69 0.71 -13.83
C PHE A 54 -27.88 2.20 -13.53
N ASP A 55 -26.77 2.91 -13.31
CA ASP A 55 -26.80 4.33 -12.99
C ASP A 55 -25.69 5.12 -13.72
N ALA A 56 -26.10 6.12 -14.51
CA ALA A 56 -25.23 7.01 -15.25
C ALA A 56 -25.07 8.41 -14.60
N ARG A 57 -25.34 8.55 -13.30
CA ARG A 57 -25.33 9.85 -12.59
C ARG A 57 -24.00 10.60 -12.65
N ASP A 58 -22.89 9.88 -12.75
CA ASP A 58 -21.53 10.46 -12.73
C ASP A 58 -21.06 10.88 -14.13
N SER A 59 -21.92 10.77 -15.15
CA SER A 59 -21.65 11.30 -16.48
C SER A 59 -21.57 12.83 -16.49
N LEU A 60 -20.67 13.37 -17.30
CA LEU A 60 -20.39 14.80 -17.44
C LEU A 60 -20.85 15.35 -18.81
N PRO A 61 -21.07 16.67 -18.93
CA PRO A 61 -20.96 17.70 -17.89
C PRO A 61 -22.14 17.72 -16.90
N SER A 62 -21.84 18.02 -15.64
CA SER A 62 -22.86 18.14 -14.60
C SER A 62 -23.70 19.42 -14.80
N GLY A 63 -25.01 19.37 -14.48
CA GLY A 63 -25.90 20.52 -14.58
C GLY A 63 -26.44 20.84 -15.99
N VAL A 64 -25.99 20.13 -17.02
CA VAL A 64 -26.53 20.18 -18.39
C VAL A 64 -27.61 19.11 -18.56
N ALA A 65 -28.60 19.38 -19.41
CA ALA A 65 -29.63 18.41 -19.75
C ALA A 65 -29.05 17.33 -20.68
N LEU A 66 -28.71 16.17 -20.11
CA LEU A 66 -28.21 15.01 -20.84
C LEU A 66 -29.34 14.02 -21.15
N THR A 67 -29.18 13.32 -22.26
CA THR A 67 -29.99 12.17 -22.66
C THR A 67 -29.15 10.90 -22.58
N TYR A 68 -29.79 9.82 -22.14
CA TYR A 68 -29.14 8.54 -21.84
C TYR A 68 -29.88 7.44 -22.59
N LYS A 69 -29.13 6.61 -23.31
CA LYS A 69 -29.63 5.45 -24.04
C LYS A 69 -28.77 4.26 -23.69
N TRP A 70 -29.42 3.13 -23.44
CA TRP A 70 -28.78 1.89 -23.03
C TRP A 70 -29.03 0.82 -24.07
N ASP A 71 -27.97 0.13 -24.43
CA ASP A 71 -27.96 -1.13 -25.15
C ASP A 71 -27.41 -2.18 -24.16
N PHE A 72 -28.21 -3.18 -23.82
CA PHE A 72 -27.85 -4.17 -22.81
C PHE A 72 -27.31 -5.46 -23.41
N ASP A 73 -27.42 -5.68 -24.72
CA ASP A 73 -26.99 -6.92 -25.37
C ASP A 73 -25.92 -6.74 -26.47
N GLY A 74 -25.56 -5.49 -26.75
CA GLY A 74 -24.52 -5.10 -27.70
C GLY A 74 -24.95 -5.27 -29.16
N ASP A 75 -26.25 -5.35 -29.44
CA ASP A 75 -26.77 -5.50 -30.81
C ASP A 75 -26.91 -4.17 -31.57
N ASN A 76 -26.56 -3.03 -30.94
CA ASN A 76 -26.72 -1.64 -31.39
C ASN A 76 -28.18 -1.14 -31.41
N SER A 77 -29.10 -1.85 -30.78
CA SER A 77 -30.46 -1.41 -30.51
C SER A 77 -30.54 -0.76 -29.13
N ILE A 78 -31.42 0.22 -28.99
CA ILE A 78 -31.64 0.87 -27.68
C ILE A 78 -32.76 0.12 -26.95
N ASP A 79 -32.41 -0.49 -25.83
CA ASP A 79 -33.31 -1.26 -24.97
C ASP A 79 -33.99 -0.38 -23.93
N ALA A 80 -33.27 0.60 -23.39
CA ALA A 80 -33.79 1.51 -22.38
C ALA A 80 -33.27 2.94 -22.55
N THR A 81 -33.98 3.88 -21.91
CA THR A 81 -33.61 5.29 -21.87
C THR A 81 -33.84 5.84 -20.48
N GLY A 82 -33.04 6.82 -20.08
CA GLY A 82 -33.11 7.44 -18.75
C GLY A 82 -31.77 7.32 -18.02
N ARG A 83 -31.54 8.21 -17.05
CA ARG A 83 -30.28 8.23 -16.30
C ARG A 83 -30.03 6.94 -15.51
N THR A 84 -31.11 6.30 -15.08
CA THR A 84 -31.09 4.99 -14.44
C THR A 84 -31.95 4.03 -15.27
N ALA A 85 -31.59 2.74 -15.24
CA ALA A 85 -32.34 1.68 -15.89
C ALA A 85 -32.18 0.37 -15.13
N ASP A 86 -33.20 -0.49 -15.18
CA ASP A 86 -33.16 -1.81 -14.56
C ASP A 86 -33.23 -2.86 -15.68
N TRP A 87 -32.36 -3.87 -15.61
CA TRP A 87 -32.33 -4.94 -16.61
C TRP A 87 -32.08 -6.30 -15.96
N ALA A 88 -32.52 -7.38 -16.61
CA ALA A 88 -32.28 -8.74 -16.16
C ALA A 88 -32.01 -9.64 -17.35
N TYR A 89 -30.93 -10.41 -17.27
CA TYR A 89 -30.55 -11.36 -18.32
C TYR A 89 -31.15 -12.74 -18.02
N PRO A 90 -32.02 -13.29 -18.88
CA PRO A 90 -32.68 -14.56 -18.61
C PRO A 90 -31.76 -15.77 -18.77
N GLU A 91 -30.71 -15.65 -19.57
CA GLU A 91 -29.79 -16.72 -19.92
C GLU A 91 -28.38 -16.40 -19.40
N VAL A 92 -27.59 -17.46 -19.20
CA VAL A 92 -26.18 -17.35 -18.83
C VAL A 92 -25.34 -16.91 -20.03
N GLY A 93 -24.30 -16.11 -19.79
CA GLY A 93 -23.41 -15.63 -20.85
C GLY A 93 -22.69 -14.35 -20.50
N GLU A 94 -21.81 -13.91 -21.41
CA GLU A 94 -21.19 -12.59 -21.36
C GLU A 94 -22.02 -11.61 -22.18
N TYR A 95 -22.32 -10.45 -21.62
CA TYR A 95 -23.09 -9.38 -22.25
C TYR A 95 -22.30 -8.07 -22.18
N THR A 96 -22.28 -7.33 -23.29
CA THR A 96 -21.66 -6.00 -23.33
C THR A 96 -22.75 -4.95 -23.19
N VAL A 97 -22.72 -4.20 -22.09
CA VAL A 97 -23.62 -3.07 -21.88
C VAL A 97 -22.97 -1.81 -22.44
N GLU A 98 -23.64 -1.12 -23.35
CA GLU A 98 -23.24 0.19 -23.86
C GLU A 98 -24.18 1.28 -23.34
N LEU A 99 -23.59 2.31 -22.73
CA LEU A 99 -24.26 3.56 -22.42
C LEU A 99 -23.87 4.61 -23.46
N ILE A 100 -24.87 5.27 -24.04
CA ILE A 100 -24.69 6.43 -24.92
C ILE A 100 -25.28 7.67 -24.25
N VAL A 101 -24.42 8.67 -23.98
CA VAL A 101 -24.80 9.96 -23.39
C VAL A 101 -24.72 11.06 -24.46
N SER A 102 -25.71 11.95 -24.48
CA SER A 102 -25.74 13.08 -25.42
C SER A 102 -26.39 14.33 -24.83
N ASP A 103 -25.82 15.51 -25.11
CA ASP A 103 -26.36 16.83 -24.79
C ASP A 103 -27.28 17.39 -25.91
N GLY A 104 -27.55 16.59 -26.95
CA GLY A 104 -28.29 16.98 -28.16
C GLY A 104 -27.45 17.52 -29.31
N SER A 105 -26.17 17.83 -29.09
CA SER A 105 -25.22 18.30 -30.12
C SER A 105 -24.05 17.33 -30.30
N LYS A 106 -23.52 16.79 -29.21
CA LYS A 106 -22.45 15.80 -29.13
C LYS A 106 -22.97 14.53 -28.47
N SER A 107 -22.24 13.44 -28.65
CA SER A 107 -22.51 12.18 -27.94
C SER A 107 -21.21 11.44 -27.69
N GLN A 108 -21.16 10.69 -26.60
CA GLN A 108 -20.10 9.74 -26.32
C GLN A 108 -20.75 8.44 -25.82
N SER A 109 -20.07 7.31 -26.05
CA SER A 109 -20.45 6.04 -25.46
C SER A 109 -19.33 5.44 -24.60
N THR A 110 -19.74 4.59 -23.67
CA THR A 110 -18.86 3.76 -22.84
C THR A 110 -19.47 2.38 -22.71
N SER A 111 -18.65 1.35 -22.55
CA SER A 111 -19.12 -0.05 -22.48
C SER A 111 -18.47 -0.80 -21.33
N LYS A 112 -19.23 -1.73 -20.71
CA LYS A 112 -18.72 -2.70 -19.73
C LYS A 112 -19.23 -4.11 -20.07
N THR A 113 -18.39 -5.12 -19.87
CA THR A 113 -18.77 -6.53 -20.05
C THR A 113 -19.22 -7.11 -18.72
N LEU A 114 -20.39 -7.74 -18.72
CA LEU A 114 -20.97 -8.42 -17.56
C LEU A 114 -21.03 -9.92 -17.82
N THR A 115 -20.61 -10.71 -16.84
CA THR A 115 -20.73 -12.18 -16.87
C THR A 115 -21.93 -12.60 -16.04
N ILE A 116 -22.89 -13.27 -16.69
CA ILE A 116 -24.12 -13.77 -16.08
C ILE A 116 -23.98 -15.26 -15.84
N VAL A 117 -24.00 -15.66 -14.57
CA VAL A 117 -23.85 -17.07 -14.18
C VAL A 117 -25.19 -17.75 -13.92
N ASP A 118 -25.14 -19.07 -13.77
CA ASP A 118 -26.32 -19.87 -13.46
C ASP A 118 -26.99 -19.42 -12.14
N ALA A 119 -28.32 -19.38 -12.14
CA ALA A 119 -29.11 -18.92 -10.98
C ALA A 119 -28.84 -19.73 -9.70
N THR A 120 -28.39 -20.99 -9.83
CA THR A 120 -28.11 -21.92 -8.73
C THR A 120 -26.63 -22.04 -8.37
N ALA A 121 -25.72 -21.39 -9.11
CA ALA A 121 -24.30 -21.38 -8.77
C ALA A 121 -24.08 -20.82 -7.36
N LEU A 122 -23.09 -21.28 -6.60
CA LEU A 122 -22.79 -20.74 -5.26
C LEU A 122 -21.46 -19.98 -5.33
N PRO A 123 -21.36 -18.80 -4.71
CA PRO A 123 -20.08 -18.09 -4.68
C PRO A 123 -19.07 -18.89 -3.87
N PRO A 124 -17.77 -18.71 -4.11
CA PRO A 124 -16.75 -19.23 -3.23
C PRO A 124 -16.81 -18.57 -1.84
N THR A 125 -15.97 -19.03 -0.93
CA THR A 125 -15.74 -18.39 0.37
C THR A 125 -14.25 -18.17 0.52
N ALA A 126 -13.82 -16.92 0.52
CA ALA A 126 -12.44 -16.52 0.76
C ALA A 126 -12.10 -16.68 2.24
N GLU A 127 -10.93 -17.22 2.53
CA GLU A 127 -10.43 -17.36 3.90
C GLU A 127 -8.90 -17.23 3.87
N ILE A 128 -8.38 -16.24 4.61
CA ILE A 128 -6.95 -16.03 4.82
C ILE A 128 -6.51 -16.68 6.14
N THR A 129 -5.47 -17.50 6.10
CA THR A 129 -4.91 -18.16 7.29
C THR A 129 -4.16 -17.15 8.17
N SER A 130 -4.73 -16.80 9.33
CA SER A 130 -4.04 -16.00 10.35
C SER A 130 -3.01 -16.83 11.14
N TYR A 131 -1.85 -16.26 11.45
CA TYR A 131 -0.86 -16.87 12.34
C TYR A 131 0.00 -15.83 13.06
N SER A 132 0.72 -16.26 14.10
CA SER A 132 1.64 -15.38 14.82
C SER A 132 2.93 -16.12 15.14
N SER A 133 4.02 -15.39 15.28
CA SER A 133 5.26 -15.92 15.86
C SER A 133 4.98 -16.46 17.26
N GLU A 134 5.63 -17.57 17.65
CA GLU A 134 5.37 -18.19 18.96
C GLU A 134 5.81 -17.27 20.12
N GLU A 135 6.99 -16.67 19.98
CA GLU A 135 7.62 -15.79 20.95
C GLU A 135 8.11 -14.50 20.27
N ASP A 136 8.21 -13.42 21.03
CA ASP A 136 8.87 -12.19 20.62
C ASP A 136 10.40 -12.30 20.76
N CYS A 137 11.10 -11.20 20.47
CA CYS A 137 12.56 -11.19 20.55
C CYS A 137 13.13 -11.25 21.98
N GLU A 138 12.30 -11.13 23.01
CA GLU A 138 12.68 -11.30 24.41
C GLU A 138 12.32 -12.71 24.95
N GLY A 139 11.65 -13.53 24.14
CA GLY A 139 11.19 -14.87 24.50
C GLY A 139 9.86 -14.86 25.25
N GLU A 140 9.08 -13.79 25.15
CA GLU A 140 7.73 -13.69 25.71
C GLU A 140 6.69 -14.10 24.65
N ASP A 141 5.58 -14.71 25.10
CA ASP A 141 4.51 -15.17 24.21
C ASP A 141 3.89 -13.99 23.44
N VAL A 142 3.70 -14.16 22.12
CA VAL A 142 3.03 -13.17 21.27
C VAL A 142 1.51 -13.37 21.32
N ASP A 143 0.77 -12.26 21.31
CA ASP A 143 -0.70 -12.32 21.26
C ASP A 143 -1.18 -12.90 19.92
N THR A 144 -2.25 -13.69 19.98
CA THR A 144 -2.82 -14.36 18.81
C THR A 144 -4.21 -13.80 18.51
N GLY A 145 -4.54 -13.68 17.24
CA GLY A 145 -5.84 -13.16 16.81
C GLY A 145 -6.08 -13.37 15.33
N SER A 146 -7.10 -12.71 14.80
CA SER A 146 -7.42 -12.68 13.37
C SER A 146 -6.51 -11.69 12.64
N TYR A 147 -5.20 -11.93 12.71
CA TYR A 147 -4.16 -11.15 12.05
C TYR A 147 -2.90 -12.01 11.87
N ILE A 148 -2.00 -11.58 11.00
CA ILE A 148 -0.66 -12.12 10.91
C ILE A 148 0.27 -11.26 11.77
N HIS A 149 1.09 -11.86 12.65
CA HIS A 149 2.08 -11.11 13.44
C HIS A 149 3.45 -11.80 13.43
N VAL A 150 4.42 -11.13 12.82
CA VAL A 150 5.79 -11.63 12.67
C VAL A 150 6.78 -10.76 13.44
N TRP A 151 7.72 -11.41 14.13
CA TRP A 151 8.86 -10.76 14.78
C TRP A 151 10.16 -11.02 14.02
N ALA A 152 10.89 -9.95 13.70
CA ALA A 152 12.27 -10.03 13.23
C ALA A 152 13.25 -9.56 14.30
N CYS A 153 14.14 -10.47 14.69
CA CYS A 153 15.06 -10.28 15.79
C CYS A 153 16.50 -10.29 15.29
N ASP A 154 17.21 -9.18 15.49
CA ASP A 154 18.63 -9.08 15.21
C ASP A 154 19.37 -8.54 16.44
N LEU A 155 19.65 -9.47 17.35
CA LEU A 155 20.06 -9.19 18.73
C LEU A 155 21.59 -9.15 18.95
N ASP A 156 22.39 -9.40 17.91
CA ASP A 156 23.86 -9.40 17.99
C ASP A 156 24.46 -8.57 16.85
N LYS A 157 24.05 -7.30 16.79
CA LYS A 157 24.53 -6.39 15.74
C LYS A 157 25.99 -6.05 15.90
N SER A 158 26.66 -5.82 14.77
CA SER A 158 28.06 -5.40 14.76
C SER A 158 28.23 -4.06 15.47
N ASN A 159 29.35 -3.90 16.16
CA ASN A 159 29.72 -2.66 16.84
C ASN A 159 29.91 -1.46 15.90
N THR A 160 29.95 -1.69 14.59
CA THR A 160 29.99 -0.67 13.54
C THR A 160 28.62 -0.34 12.96
N ASP A 161 27.62 -1.19 13.16
CA ASP A 161 26.28 -0.98 12.59
C ASP A 161 25.56 0.09 13.37
N ARG A 162 24.83 0.95 12.66
CA ARG A 162 24.09 2.06 13.25
C ARG A 162 22.63 2.06 12.84
N THR A 163 22.17 0.99 12.20
CA THR A 163 20.80 0.86 11.71
C THR A 163 20.14 -0.34 12.35
N ALA A 164 18.89 -0.14 12.77
CA ALA A 164 17.95 -1.14 13.22
C ALA A 164 16.76 -1.13 12.26
N GLY A 165 16.60 -2.23 11.57
CA GLY A 165 15.56 -2.44 10.57
C GLY A 165 16.03 -3.61 9.72
N SER A 166 15.13 -4.55 9.48
CA SER A 166 15.36 -5.60 8.51
C SER A 166 14.07 -5.84 7.77
N ASP A 167 14.25 -6.13 6.50
CA ASP A 167 13.23 -6.70 5.66
C ASP A 167 12.89 -8.12 6.13
N VAL A 168 11.61 -8.47 6.12
CA VAL A 168 11.11 -9.81 6.40
C VAL A 168 10.31 -10.35 5.23
N SER A 169 10.20 -11.68 5.16
CA SER A 169 9.22 -12.33 4.29
C SER A 169 8.07 -12.86 5.14
N VAL A 170 6.85 -12.72 4.63
CA VAL A 170 5.63 -13.27 5.21
C VAL A 170 5.03 -14.24 4.20
N GLU A 171 4.66 -15.44 4.65
CA GLU A 171 3.86 -16.37 3.84
C GLU A 171 2.39 -16.00 3.99
N LEU A 172 1.68 -15.86 2.87
CA LEU A 172 0.24 -15.66 2.81
C LEU A 172 -0.37 -16.96 2.31
N ASP A 173 -1.39 -17.46 3.01
CA ASP A 173 -2.03 -18.74 2.72
C ASP A 173 -3.54 -18.60 2.68
N ALA A 174 -4.14 -19.04 1.59
CA ALA A 174 -5.57 -19.07 1.34
C ALA A 174 -6.11 -20.50 1.19
N SER A 175 -5.36 -21.52 1.63
CA SER A 175 -5.72 -22.93 1.44
C SER A 175 -7.01 -23.37 2.15
N ASP A 176 -7.48 -22.59 3.14
CA ASP A 176 -8.77 -22.80 3.82
C ASP A 176 -9.98 -22.29 3.00
N SER A 177 -9.73 -21.54 1.91
CA SER A 177 -10.76 -21.06 1.00
C SER A 177 -11.56 -22.19 0.33
N THR A 178 -12.84 -21.95 0.05
CA THR A 178 -13.72 -22.95 -0.57
C THR A 178 -14.39 -22.47 -1.86
N SER A 179 -14.69 -23.38 -2.78
CA SER A 179 -15.31 -23.06 -4.08
C SER A 179 -16.83 -22.81 -4.01
N GLY A 180 -17.45 -22.99 -2.84
CA GLY A 180 -18.90 -22.89 -2.63
C GLY A 180 -19.69 -24.16 -2.94
N SER A 181 -19.13 -25.12 -3.69
CA SER A 181 -19.80 -26.38 -4.04
C SER A 181 -18.81 -27.53 -4.23
N SER A 182 -19.20 -28.76 -3.88
CA SER A 182 -18.35 -29.95 -4.02
C SER A 182 -17.98 -30.30 -5.46
N ASP A 183 -18.76 -29.81 -6.41
CA ASP A 183 -18.62 -30.10 -7.85
C ASP A 183 -17.87 -28.96 -8.57
N ASP A 184 -17.27 -28.04 -7.81
CA ASP A 184 -16.55 -26.86 -8.30
C ASP A 184 -15.18 -26.71 -7.61
N TYR A 185 -14.34 -25.82 -8.12
CA TYR A 185 -12.99 -25.57 -7.61
C TYR A 185 -12.68 -24.08 -7.58
N VAL A 186 -11.72 -23.67 -6.74
CA VAL A 186 -11.16 -22.32 -6.81
C VAL A 186 -10.20 -22.27 -8.00
N SER A 187 -10.47 -21.39 -8.94
CA SER A 187 -9.74 -21.26 -10.21
C SER A 187 -8.65 -20.20 -10.17
N MET A 188 -8.79 -19.20 -9.30
CA MET A 188 -7.88 -18.07 -9.20
C MET A 188 -7.81 -17.56 -7.76
N TYR A 189 -6.63 -17.10 -7.37
CA TYR A 189 -6.34 -16.41 -6.10
C TYR A 189 -5.54 -15.16 -6.46
N HIS A 190 -6.08 -13.99 -6.16
CA HIS A 190 -5.43 -12.69 -6.32
C HIS A 190 -5.24 -12.07 -4.95
N TRP A 191 -4.04 -11.59 -4.69
CA TRP A 191 -3.69 -10.88 -3.47
C TRP A 191 -3.40 -9.44 -3.81
N ASP A 192 -4.02 -8.57 -3.05
CA ASP A 192 -3.81 -7.13 -3.04
C ASP A 192 -3.04 -6.79 -1.76
N LEU A 193 -1.83 -6.27 -1.90
CA LEU A 193 -0.93 -6.02 -0.78
C LEU A 193 -1.09 -4.60 -0.20
N ASP A 194 -1.90 -3.75 -0.84
CA ASP A 194 -2.18 -2.39 -0.42
C ASP A 194 -3.61 -1.98 -0.85
N ILE A 195 -4.59 -2.37 -0.02
CA ILE A 195 -6.03 -2.19 -0.31
C ILE A 195 -6.51 -0.73 -0.38
N GLU A 196 -5.62 0.24 -0.12
CA GLU A 196 -5.92 1.67 -0.20
C GLU A 196 -5.31 2.33 -1.45
N TYR A 197 -4.45 1.61 -2.17
CA TYR A 197 -3.78 2.12 -3.36
C TYR A 197 -4.43 1.61 -4.66
N ASP A 198 -5.18 2.50 -5.31
CA ASP A 198 -5.75 2.28 -6.64
C ASP A 198 -4.65 2.36 -7.72
N ALA A 199 -4.10 1.21 -8.09
CA ALA A 199 -2.94 1.10 -8.97
C ALA A 199 -3.31 1.32 -10.44
N ASP A 200 -4.49 0.88 -10.86
CA ASP A 200 -4.96 0.99 -12.25
C ASP A 200 -5.82 2.23 -12.54
N GLY A 201 -6.25 2.93 -11.50
CA GLY A 201 -6.98 4.19 -11.54
C GLY A 201 -8.47 4.02 -11.89
N ASP A 202 -9.04 2.83 -11.69
CA ASP A 202 -10.44 2.53 -11.99
C ASP A 202 -11.41 2.99 -10.90
N GLY A 203 -10.89 3.42 -9.75
CA GLY A 203 -11.63 3.92 -8.60
C GLY A 203 -12.00 2.86 -7.55
N ASP A 204 -11.53 1.62 -7.69
CA ASP A 204 -11.70 0.53 -6.72
C ASP A 204 -10.32 -0.03 -6.30
N PRO A 205 -9.70 0.52 -5.24
CA PRO A 205 -8.34 0.15 -4.82
C PRO A 205 -8.23 -1.27 -4.25
N THR A 206 -9.33 -2.02 -4.15
CA THR A 206 -9.35 -3.36 -3.55
C THR A 206 -9.27 -4.48 -4.58
N ASN A 207 -9.20 -4.12 -5.86
CA ASN A 207 -9.18 -5.06 -6.97
C ASN A 207 -7.84 -5.10 -7.70
N ASP A 208 -6.80 -4.55 -7.08
CA ASP A 208 -5.45 -4.46 -7.60
C ASP A 208 -4.65 -5.72 -7.25
N ASN A 209 -4.32 -6.51 -8.27
CA ASN A 209 -3.65 -7.79 -8.07
C ASN A 209 -2.12 -7.63 -8.09
N ASP A 210 -1.50 -7.80 -6.93
CA ASP A 210 -0.04 -7.79 -6.76
C ASP A 210 0.58 -9.20 -6.86
N LEU A 211 -0.07 -10.21 -6.26
CA LEU A 211 0.42 -11.59 -6.23
C LEU A 211 -0.67 -12.60 -6.58
N GLU A 212 -0.27 -13.68 -7.25
CA GLU A 212 -1.18 -14.76 -7.63
C GLU A 212 -0.74 -16.10 -7.03
N GLY A 213 -1.70 -16.83 -6.45
CA GLY A 213 -1.48 -18.18 -5.93
C GLY A 213 -2.22 -18.45 -4.62
N GLU A 214 -2.50 -19.73 -4.35
CA GLU A 214 -3.12 -20.19 -3.10
C GLU A 214 -2.23 -19.89 -1.89
N THR A 215 -0.93 -20.13 -2.02
CA THR A 215 0.08 -19.80 -1.01
C THR A 215 1.21 -19.03 -1.69
N VAL A 216 1.51 -17.83 -1.20
CA VAL A 216 2.51 -16.92 -1.78
C VAL A 216 3.45 -16.39 -0.70
N GLU A 217 4.66 -16.02 -1.11
CA GLU A 217 5.66 -15.38 -0.24
C GLU A 217 5.73 -13.88 -0.58
N TRP A 218 5.30 -13.03 0.35
CA TRP A 218 5.50 -11.59 0.27
C TRP A 218 6.85 -11.24 0.89
N LYS A 219 7.71 -10.55 0.13
CA LYS A 219 9.11 -10.28 0.46
C LYS A 219 9.34 -8.81 0.76
N ASP A 220 10.45 -8.58 1.43
CA ASP A 220 11.00 -7.24 1.62
C ASP A 220 10.06 -6.31 2.43
N LEU A 221 9.34 -6.87 3.40
CA LEU A 221 8.46 -6.09 4.28
C LEU A 221 9.29 -5.39 5.36
N SER A 222 9.11 -4.08 5.44
CA SER A 222 9.61 -3.28 6.55
C SER A 222 8.74 -3.44 7.81
N PRO A 223 9.26 -3.09 9.00
CA PRO A 223 8.46 -3.07 10.22
C PRO A 223 7.30 -2.06 10.13
N GLY A 224 6.08 -2.50 10.44
CA GLY A 224 4.87 -1.70 10.30
C GLY A 224 3.58 -2.52 10.44
N GLU A 225 2.45 -1.84 10.25
CA GLU A 225 1.11 -2.41 10.09
C GLU A 225 0.69 -2.33 8.62
N TYR A 226 0.17 -3.42 8.08
CA TYR A 226 -0.33 -3.50 6.71
C TYR A 226 -1.73 -4.12 6.73
N GLU A 227 -2.56 -3.78 5.77
CA GLU A 227 -3.86 -4.41 5.53
C GLU A 227 -3.88 -4.91 4.09
N ILE A 228 -4.17 -6.19 3.90
CA ILE A 228 -4.09 -6.86 2.61
C ILE A 228 -5.43 -7.51 2.28
N GLY A 229 -5.72 -7.61 0.99
CA GLY A 229 -6.92 -8.24 0.45
C GLY A 229 -6.60 -9.55 -0.27
N LEU A 230 -7.52 -10.50 -0.14
CA LEU A 230 -7.60 -11.69 -0.96
C LEU A 230 -8.89 -11.62 -1.78
N THR A 231 -8.81 -11.85 -3.08
CA THR A 231 -9.97 -12.12 -3.92
C THR A 231 -9.80 -13.46 -4.61
N ILE A 232 -10.75 -14.37 -4.42
CA ILE A 232 -10.76 -15.69 -5.07
C ILE A 232 -11.86 -15.78 -6.11
N THR A 233 -11.64 -16.58 -7.15
CA THR A 233 -12.64 -16.86 -8.20
C THR A 233 -12.85 -18.35 -8.36
N ASN A 234 -14.08 -18.85 -8.31
CA ASN A 234 -14.36 -20.28 -8.57
C ASN A 234 -14.49 -20.62 -10.07
N GLY A 235 -14.61 -21.91 -10.39
CA GLY A 235 -14.75 -22.40 -11.75
C GLY A 235 -16.01 -21.95 -12.49
N LYS A 236 -16.93 -21.23 -11.83
CA LYS A 236 -18.09 -20.56 -12.43
C LYS A 236 -17.89 -19.06 -12.67
N GLY A 237 -16.74 -18.51 -12.31
CA GLY A 237 -16.46 -17.08 -12.41
C GLY A 237 -17.13 -16.25 -11.30
N LEU A 238 -17.59 -16.90 -10.23
CA LEU A 238 -18.05 -16.19 -9.04
C LEU A 238 -16.85 -15.86 -8.14
N THR A 239 -16.90 -14.70 -7.51
CA THR A 239 -15.84 -14.19 -6.65
C THR A 239 -16.28 -14.04 -5.19
N ASP A 240 -15.31 -14.06 -4.29
CA ASP A 240 -15.47 -13.66 -2.89
C ASP A 240 -14.14 -13.10 -2.41
N SER A 241 -14.18 -12.24 -1.39
CA SER A 241 -13.00 -11.56 -0.89
C SER A 241 -12.94 -11.58 0.64
N ASP A 242 -11.72 -11.57 1.17
CA ASP A 242 -11.41 -11.53 2.61
C ASP A 242 -10.22 -10.59 2.81
N ASP A 243 -10.08 -10.00 4.00
CA ASP A 243 -9.01 -9.07 4.32
C ASP A 243 -8.35 -9.43 5.66
N ILE A 244 -7.07 -9.11 5.81
CA ILE A 244 -6.35 -9.36 7.06
C ILE A 244 -5.30 -8.29 7.33
N LYS A 245 -5.09 -8.01 8.63
CA LYS A 245 -3.97 -7.18 9.09
C LYS A 245 -2.69 -8.00 9.25
N VAL A 246 -1.58 -7.43 8.81
CA VAL A 246 -0.23 -7.97 8.96
C VAL A 246 0.61 -7.01 9.81
N TYR A 247 1.09 -7.49 10.95
CA TYR A 247 1.98 -6.76 11.84
C TYR A 247 3.40 -7.30 11.71
N VAL A 248 4.33 -6.42 11.37
CA VAL A 248 5.77 -6.72 11.36
C VAL A 248 6.44 -5.96 12.50
N SER A 249 6.83 -6.69 13.54
CA SER A 249 7.58 -6.14 14.68
C SER A 249 9.06 -6.45 14.54
N TYR A 250 9.91 -5.54 15.00
CA TYR A 250 11.35 -5.69 14.88
C TYR A 250 12.05 -5.31 16.18
N ALA A 251 13.08 -6.09 16.56
CA ALA A 251 13.96 -5.76 17.67
C ALA A 251 15.43 -5.91 17.29
N ALA A 252 16.24 -5.04 17.89
CA ALA A 252 17.66 -4.93 17.64
C ALA A 252 18.43 -4.79 18.95
N SER A 253 19.60 -5.43 19.08
CA SER A 253 20.55 -5.08 20.13
C SER A 253 21.99 -5.07 19.67
N TRP A 254 22.74 -4.14 20.25
CA TRP A 254 24.20 -4.02 20.15
C TRP A 254 24.78 -4.35 21.50
N LEU A 255 25.45 -5.50 21.61
CA LEU A 255 25.96 -6.00 22.88
C LEU A 255 27.33 -5.40 23.26
N ASP A 256 28.08 -4.93 22.26
CA ASP A 256 29.42 -4.40 22.45
C ASP A 256 29.63 -3.20 21.53
N PHE A 257 29.55 -1.99 22.07
CA PHE A 257 29.97 -0.78 21.36
C PHE A 257 30.73 0.12 22.33
N GLU A 258 31.80 0.73 21.82
CA GLU A 258 32.64 1.60 22.62
C GLU A 258 32.25 3.06 22.39
N MET A 259 32.00 3.79 23.47
CA MET A 259 31.93 5.24 23.47
C MET A 259 33.21 5.78 24.09
N GLY A 260 34.02 6.48 23.29
CA GLY A 260 35.28 7.03 23.75
C GLY A 260 35.09 8.10 24.84
N GLY A 261 36.04 8.17 25.78
CA GLY A 261 36.12 9.25 26.76
C GLY A 261 36.45 10.60 26.10
N ASN A 262 35.66 11.63 26.40
CA ASN A 262 35.87 12.99 25.90
C ASN A 262 37.02 13.72 26.62
N THR A 263 38.06 14.12 25.88
CA THR A 263 39.13 15.02 26.38
C THR A 263 39.06 16.45 25.80
N SER A 264 38.13 16.71 24.88
CA SER A 264 38.01 17.95 24.10
C SER A 264 36.93 18.92 24.61
N GLY A 265 36.05 18.48 25.52
CA GLY A 265 34.98 19.30 26.09
C GLY A 265 33.66 19.25 25.31
N SER A 266 33.58 18.51 24.20
CA SER A 266 32.35 18.24 23.43
C SER A 266 31.90 16.79 23.58
N PRO A 267 30.59 16.49 23.75
CA PRO A 267 30.12 15.11 23.89
C PRO A 267 30.55 14.24 22.70
N VAL A 268 30.74 12.95 22.97
CA VAL A 268 30.89 11.93 21.92
C VAL A 268 29.48 11.43 21.61
N GLU A 269 29.07 11.55 20.37
CA GLU A 269 27.73 11.18 19.89
C GLU A 269 27.83 9.89 19.07
N LEU A 270 26.87 8.99 19.27
CA LEU A 270 26.64 7.82 18.44
C LEU A 270 25.17 7.83 18.05
N ASP A 271 24.93 7.92 16.75
CA ASP A 271 23.59 7.95 16.19
C ASP A 271 23.17 6.55 15.77
N PHE A 272 21.97 6.15 16.19
CA PHE A 272 21.35 4.89 15.78
C PHE A 272 20.03 5.21 15.11
N GLU A 273 19.84 4.68 13.90
CA GLU A 273 18.64 4.86 13.10
C GLU A 273 17.76 3.62 13.25
N PHE A 274 16.47 3.84 13.48
CA PHE A 274 15.47 2.78 13.55
C PHE A 274 14.45 3.03 12.44
N THR A 275 14.36 2.10 11.49
CA THR A 275 13.39 2.20 10.40
C THR A 275 12.03 1.76 10.90
N VAL A 276 11.04 2.63 10.71
CA VAL A 276 9.64 2.30 10.97
C VAL A 276 8.83 2.79 9.79
N ASN A 277 7.96 1.95 9.23
CA ASN A 277 7.02 2.38 8.22
C ASN A 277 5.90 3.18 8.91
N TYR A 278 5.66 4.41 8.46
CA TYR A 278 4.59 5.26 8.95
C TYR A 278 3.86 5.85 7.75
N ASP A 279 2.59 5.51 7.66
CA ASP A 279 1.68 6.10 6.69
C ASP A 279 0.34 6.34 7.40
N GLN A 280 0.04 7.61 7.65
CA GLN A 280 -1.19 7.98 8.33
C GLN A 280 -2.43 7.80 7.44
N ASP A 281 -2.25 8.02 6.13
CA ASP A 281 -3.34 7.91 5.18
C ASP A 281 -3.70 6.43 4.99
N GLN A 282 -2.68 5.54 5.05
CA GLN A 282 -2.87 4.09 5.00
C GLN A 282 -3.17 3.41 6.36
N GLY A 283 -3.43 4.19 7.41
CA GLY A 283 -3.66 3.66 8.77
C GLY A 283 -2.45 3.00 9.45
N ASN A 284 -1.31 2.87 8.77
CA ASN A 284 -0.06 2.34 9.29
C ASN A 284 0.59 3.31 10.28
N THR A 285 0.20 3.18 11.55
CA THR A 285 0.67 4.08 12.61
C THR A 285 1.57 3.36 13.60
N ILE A 286 2.64 4.06 14.00
CA ILE A 286 3.59 3.54 14.98
C ILE A 286 2.93 3.50 16.36
N ARG A 287 2.68 2.30 16.86
CA ARG A 287 2.12 2.12 18.21
C ARG A 287 3.12 2.40 19.32
N LYS A 288 4.36 1.92 19.18
CA LYS A 288 5.40 2.03 20.21
C LYS A 288 6.79 1.79 19.61
N VAL A 289 7.75 2.66 19.95
CA VAL A 289 9.19 2.41 19.77
C VAL A 289 9.84 2.46 21.14
N VAL A 290 10.70 1.51 21.44
CA VAL A 290 11.42 1.42 22.72
C VAL A 290 12.91 1.36 22.44
N GLY A 291 13.64 2.37 22.90
CA GLY A 291 15.09 2.32 23.01
C GLY A 291 15.49 2.07 24.46
N GLU A 292 16.25 1.01 24.72
CA GLU A 292 16.84 0.74 26.02
C GLU A 292 18.37 0.80 25.91
N LEU A 293 19.00 1.52 26.84
CA LEU A 293 20.45 1.58 26.97
C LEU A 293 20.85 1.15 28.37
N THR A 294 21.47 -0.01 28.46
CA THR A 294 22.04 -0.53 29.70
C THR A 294 23.54 -0.30 29.72
N TYR A 295 24.04 0.46 30.70
CA TYR A 295 25.47 0.73 30.88
C TYR A 295 25.88 0.64 32.36
N PRO A 296 27.14 0.26 32.67
CA PRO A 296 27.64 0.27 34.04
C PRO A 296 27.63 1.68 34.64
N LYS A 297 27.03 1.84 35.82
CA LYS A 297 26.99 3.12 36.54
C LYS A 297 28.40 3.65 36.93
N ILE A 298 29.37 2.75 37.03
CA ILE A 298 30.76 3.01 37.40
C ILE A 298 31.64 2.16 36.47
N ASP A 299 32.56 2.79 35.75
CA ASP A 299 33.57 2.09 34.96
C ASP A 299 34.57 1.39 35.88
N ALA A 300 35.09 0.24 35.44
CA ALA A 300 36.12 -0.51 36.14
C ALA A 300 37.42 0.28 36.35
N ASP A 301 37.71 1.27 35.50
CA ASP A 301 38.87 2.16 35.63
C ASP A 301 38.63 3.37 36.55
N CYS A 302 37.47 3.41 37.21
CA CYS A 302 37.14 4.50 38.10
C CYS A 302 37.98 4.46 39.37
N THR A 303 38.71 5.55 39.60
CA THR A 303 39.64 5.76 40.70
C THR A 303 39.45 7.14 41.32
N ASP A 304 39.71 7.24 42.62
CA ASP A 304 39.83 8.54 43.29
C ASP A 304 41.09 9.24 42.76
N ILE A 305 40.89 10.29 41.98
CA ILE A 305 41.99 11.11 41.45
C ILE A 305 42.68 11.84 42.61
N THR A 306 41.95 12.11 43.70
CA THR A 306 42.48 12.76 44.90
C THR A 306 41.67 12.33 46.14
N PRO A 307 42.33 11.88 47.24
CA PRO A 307 41.62 11.48 48.45
C PRO A 307 40.75 12.61 49.00
N GLY A 308 39.42 12.45 48.92
CA GLY A 308 38.44 13.40 49.44
C GLY A 308 38.00 14.52 48.50
N GLU A 309 38.49 14.60 47.25
CA GLU A 309 38.12 15.67 46.30
C GLU A 309 37.42 15.18 45.02
N GLY A 310 37.19 13.87 44.89
CA GLY A 310 36.35 13.27 43.84
C GLY A 310 37.07 12.24 42.98
N ASN A 311 36.28 11.53 42.17
CA ASN A 311 36.72 10.45 41.29
C ASN A 311 36.72 10.88 39.81
N ASN A 312 37.34 10.07 38.96
CA ASN A 312 37.29 10.19 37.49
C ASN A 312 35.98 9.64 36.88
N CYS A 313 35.06 9.07 37.68
CA CYS A 313 33.71 8.68 37.27
C CYS A 313 32.84 9.91 36.94
N ARG A 314 33.04 10.50 35.76
CA ARG A 314 32.26 11.67 35.29
C ARG A 314 31.48 11.40 34.00
N ALA A 315 31.44 10.15 33.54
CA ALA A 315 30.66 9.78 32.37
C ALA A 315 29.17 10.06 32.63
N LYS A 316 28.60 10.95 31.84
CA LYS A 316 27.16 11.17 31.72
C LYS A 316 26.76 10.65 30.35
N LEU A 317 25.69 9.87 30.33
CA LEU A 317 25.13 9.31 29.11
C LEU A 317 23.67 9.73 29.05
N ASP A 318 23.32 10.43 27.99
CA ASP A 318 21.96 10.89 27.73
C ASP A 318 21.53 10.29 26.39
N LEU A 319 20.31 9.75 26.35
CA LEU A 319 19.64 9.33 25.13
C LEU A 319 18.77 10.48 24.64
N HIS A 320 18.81 10.72 23.34
CA HIS A 320 17.93 11.65 22.65
C HIS A 320 17.31 10.89 21.47
N ALA A 321 16.01 11.05 21.28
CA ALA A 321 15.28 10.48 20.16
C ALA A 321 14.73 11.61 19.28
N PHE A 322 14.97 11.51 17.98
CA PHE A 322 14.53 12.46 16.97
C PHE A 322 13.70 11.73 15.91
N ASN A 323 12.78 12.45 15.28
CA ASN A 323 12.13 11.96 14.06
C ASN A 323 12.98 12.31 12.81
N GLU A 324 12.47 11.97 11.63
CA GLU A 324 13.14 12.25 10.35
C GLU A 324 13.28 13.75 10.01
N GLU A 325 12.51 14.61 10.67
CA GLU A 325 12.55 16.07 10.51
C GLU A 325 13.48 16.76 11.53
N ASP A 326 14.32 15.99 12.23
CA ASP A 326 15.20 16.42 13.32
C ASP A 326 14.44 17.03 14.54
N GLU A 327 13.14 16.74 14.68
CA GLU A 327 12.37 17.15 15.84
C GLU A 327 12.56 16.18 17.00
N GLU A 328 12.95 16.70 18.17
CA GLU A 328 13.18 15.90 19.37
C GLU A 328 11.86 15.35 19.93
N ALA A 329 11.73 14.03 19.93
CA ALA A 329 10.57 13.33 20.49
C ALA A 329 10.68 13.17 22.02
N THR A 330 11.84 12.74 22.52
CA THR A 330 12.09 12.53 23.95
C THR A 330 13.58 12.50 24.28
N ASN A 331 13.95 12.76 25.53
CA ASN A 331 15.32 12.57 26.03
C ASN A 331 15.38 12.11 27.49
N THR A 332 16.55 11.62 27.89
CA THR A 332 16.84 11.22 29.29
C THR A 332 17.66 12.27 30.06
N SER A 333 17.87 13.44 29.47
CA SER A 333 18.65 14.53 30.06
C SER A 333 17.92 15.12 31.27
N ASN A 334 18.21 14.57 32.46
CA ASN A 334 17.84 15.18 33.74
C ASN A 334 18.89 16.18 34.25
#